data_AF-A0A2E6GSM8-F1
#
_entry.id   AF-A0A2E6GSM8-F1
#
_cell.length_a   1.000
_cell.length_b   1.000
_cell.length_c   1.000
_cell.angle_alpha   90.00
_cell.angle_beta   90.00
_cell.angle_gamma   90.00
#
_symmetry.space_group_name_H-M   'P 1'
#
loop_
_entity.id
_entity.type
_entity.pdbx_description
1 polymer ?
#
loop_
_entity_poly.entity_id
_entity_poly.type
_entity_poly.pdbx_seq_one_letter_code
_entity_poly.pdbx_strand_id
1 'polypeptide(L)'
;MENMTIADEIIRELDNCFTILILDNEVTLDAFIAEPPLKWVRLINVDGSYKIPDSYPTSLTKSESDREELNWDKVDLELLRRHLNDLNPQIDLVAIGNNAAQGLPLAEALPASMRAENGVIIYGSSLPEQPIYGALGYKNFCARSDLLDFALPLAKSNGCDPALAFINTIEHNDQNYHAPWTGR
;
A
#
# COMPACT_ATOMS: atom_id res chain seq x y z
N MET A 1 5.45 21.95 14.75
CA MET A 1 5.73 20.97 13.69
C MET A 1 4.38 20.58 13.14
N GLU A 2 4.14 20.85 11.86
CA GLU A 2 3.01 20.22 11.18
C GLU A 2 3.23 18.70 11.22
N ASN A 3 2.21 17.94 11.59
CA ASN A 3 2.26 16.50 11.46
C ASN A 3 2.21 16.20 9.95
N MET A 4 3.29 15.64 9.41
CA MET A 4 3.30 15.19 8.02
C MET A 4 2.29 14.06 7.83
N THR A 5 1.50 14.16 6.77
CA THR A 5 0.54 13.11 6.37
C THR A 5 1.25 11.99 5.60
N ILE A 6 0.56 10.88 5.40
CA ILE A 6 1.03 9.81 4.49
C ILE A 6 1.34 10.37 3.09
N ALA A 7 0.49 11.27 2.58
CA ALA A 7 0.70 11.87 1.27
C ALA A 7 1.98 12.73 1.24
N ASP A 8 2.24 13.52 2.28
CA ASP A 8 3.43 14.38 2.34
C ASP A 8 4.73 13.55 2.36
N GLU A 9 4.77 12.46 3.13
CA GLU A 9 5.92 11.55 3.15
C GLU A 9 6.16 10.92 1.77
N ILE A 10 5.10 10.44 1.11
CA ILE A 10 5.22 9.81 -0.20
C ILE A 10 5.68 10.81 -1.26
N ILE A 11 5.06 11.99 -1.33
CA ILE A 11 5.39 13.02 -2.33
C ILE A 11 6.83 13.50 -2.15
N ARG A 12 7.32 13.60 -0.91
CA ARG A 12 8.71 14.00 -0.64
C ARG A 12 9.71 13.03 -1.27
N GLU A 13 9.46 11.72 -1.18
CA GLU A 13 10.39 10.68 -1.65
C GLU A 13 10.16 10.27 -3.11
N LEU A 14 8.91 10.31 -3.58
CA LEU A 14 8.48 9.86 -4.92
C LEU A 14 8.04 11.02 -5.81
N ASP A 15 8.62 12.21 -5.64
CA ASP A 15 8.28 13.38 -6.42
C ASP A 15 8.31 13.12 -7.93
N ASN A 16 7.35 13.70 -8.65
CA ASN A 16 7.11 13.52 -10.10
C ASN A 16 6.86 12.07 -10.56
N CYS A 17 6.51 11.14 -9.66
CA CYS A 17 6.11 9.79 -10.01
C CYS A 17 4.59 9.63 -10.00
N PHE A 18 4.07 8.70 -10.80
CA PHE A 18 2.72 8.17 -10.61
C PHE A 18 2.75 7.20 -9.44
N THR A 19 2.14 7.58 -8.32
CA THR A 19 2.26 6.87 -7.06
C THR A 19 1.14 5.87 -6.88
N ILE A 20 1.52 4.61 -6.64
CA ILE A 20 0.61 3.53 -6.26
C ILE A 20 0.83 3.24 -4.77
N LEU A 21 -0.09 3.72 -3.92
CA LEU A 21 -0.12 3.37 -2.50
C LEU A 21 -0.81 2.03 -2.31
N ILE A 22 -0.10 1.05 -1.78
CA ILE A 22 -0.57 -0.31 -1.53
C ILE A 22 -0.72 -0.49 -0.01
N LEU A 23 -1.93 -0.82 0.42
CA LEU A 23 -2.25 -1.25 1.77
C LEU A 23 -2.47 -2.76 1.73
N ASP A 24 -1.46 -3.54 2.10
CA ASP A 24 -1.56 -5.00 2.06
C ASP A 24 -0.63 -5.66 3.09
N ASN A 25 -0.55 -6.98 3.08
CA ASN A 25 0.40 -7.75 3.89
C ASN A 25 1.75 -7.90 3.16
N GLU A 26 2.85 -7.74 3.89
CA GLU A 26 4.22 -7.85 3.40
C GLU A 26 4.51 -9.20 2.69
N VAL A 27 3.87 -10.30 3.10
CA VAL A 27 4.03 -11.63 2.47
C VAL A 27 3.47 -11.69 1.05
N THR A 28 2.88 -10.59 0.58
CA THR A 28 2.30 -10.50 -0.76
C THR A 28 3.12 -9.63 -1.71
N LEU A 29 4.24 -9.08 -1.24
CA LEU A 29 5.09 -8.14 -2.01
C LEU A 29 5.59 -8.72 -3.34
N ASP A 30 5.74 -10.04 -3.42
CA ASP A 30 6.09 -10.75 -4.65
C ASP A 30 5.18 -10.42 -5.84
N ALA A 31 3.91 -10.12 -5.58
CA ALA A 31 2.95 -9.80 -6.62
C ALA A 31 3.17 -8.43 -7.26
N PHE A 32 4.05 -7.59 -6.68
CA PHE A 32 4.31 -6.22 -7.12
C PHE A 32 5.74 -6.01 -7.64
N ILE A 33 6.49 -7.10 -7.84
CA ILE A 33 7.82 -7.04 -8.47
C ILE A 33 7.64 -6.82 -9.98
N ALA A 34 8.39 -5.87 -10.54
CA ALA A 34 8.42 -5.55 -11.96
C ALA A 34 9.83 -5.72 -12.55
N GLU A 35 9.92 -5.81 -13.88
CA GLU A 35 11.18 -5.78 -14.62
C GLU A 35 11.12 -4.67 -15.71
N PRO A 36 11.94 -3.60 -15.61
CA PRO A 36 12.89 -3.32 -14.54
C PRO A 36 12.18 -3.02 -13.19
N PRO A 37 12.86 -3.18 -12.04
CA PRO A 37 12.29 -2.87 -10.73
C PRO A 37 11.79 -1.43 -10.63
N LEU A 38 10.61 -1.24 -10.06
CA LEU A 38 10.05 0.09 -9.80
C LEU A 38 10.74 0.76 -8.62
N LYS A 39 10.71 2.09 -8.62
CA LYS A 39 10.98 2.86 -7.40
C LYS A 39 9.98 2.42 -6.33
N TRP A 40 10.44 2.24 -5.11
CA TRP A 40 9.55 1.89 -4.01
C TRP A 40 9.97 2.49 -2.68
N VAL A 41 8.99 2.67 -1.80
CA VAL A 41 9.16 3.05 -0.39
C VAL A 41 8.19 2.27 0.50
N ARG A 42 8.58 2.02 1.75
CA ARG A 42 7.69 1.50 2.80
C ARG A 42 7.45 2.60 3.84
N LEU A 43 6.21 2.78 4.24
CA LEU A 43 5.89 3.60 5.42
C LEU A 43 5.59 2.69 6.60
N ILE A 44 6.22 3.00 7.73
CA ILE A 44 6.05 2.26 8.98
C ILE A 44 5.48 3.20 10.05
N ASN A 45 4.72 2.64 10.99
CA ASN A 45 4.20 3.41 12.13
C ASN A 45 5.33 3.71 13.14
N VAL A 46 5.74 4.97 13.22
CA VAL A 46 6.71 5.49 14.19
C VAL A 46 6.02 6.53 15.07
N ASP A 47 5.85 6.21 16.35
CA ASP A 47 5.28 7.11 17.36
C ASP A 47 3.93 7.74 16.97
N GLY A 48 3.07 6.98 16.28
CA GLY A 48 1.74 7.43 15.89
C GLY A 48 1.69 8.17 14.55
N SER A 49 2.74 8.09 13.74
CA SER A 49 2.77 8.63 12.37
C SER A 49 3.41 7.64 11.41
N TYR A 50 2.88 7.54 10.20
CA TYR A 50 3.46 6.71 9.14
C TYR A 50 4.59 7.48 8.48
N LYS A 51 5.81 6.91 8.49
CA LYS A 51 7.03 7.56 7.98
C LYS A 51 7.85 6.62 7.13
N ILE A 52 8.57 7.17 6.16
CA ILE A 52 9.57 6.43 5.38
C ILE A 52 10.90 6.44 6.16
N PRO A 53 11.53 5.30 6.44
CA PRO A 53 12.82 5.26 7.13
C PRO A 53 13.95 5.87 6.29
N ASP A 54 14.88 6.59 6.92
CA ASP A 54 16.00 7.30 6.26
C ASP A 54 16.92 6.40 5.39
N SER A 55 16.94 5.09 5.62
CA SER A 55 17.81 4.13 4.94
C SER A 55 17.04 2.94 4.37
N TYR A 56 15.94 3.22 3.66
CA TYR A 56 15.15 2.18 3.02
C TYR A 56 15.59 1.92 1.57
N PRO A 57 15.68 0.65 1.13
CA PRO A 57 15.93 0.35 -0.27
C PRO A 57 14.88 0.98 -1.17
N THR A 58 15.32 1.49 -2.33
CA THR A 58 14.50 2.25 -3.27
C THR A 58 14.04 1.45 -4.48
N SER A 59 14.34 0.14 -4.54
CA SER A 59 13.86 -0.76 -5.60
C SER A 59 13.30 -2.07 -5.05
N LEU A 60 12.08 -2.43 -5.45
CA LEU A 60 11.43 -3.67 -5.03
C LEU A 60 11.88 -4.83 -5.93
N THR A 61 12.90 -5.55 -5.48
CA THR A 61 13.43 -6.76 -6.14
C THR A 61 12.91 -8.03 -5.47
N LYS A 62 13.14 -9.21 -6.05
CA LYS A 62 12.80 -10.49 -5.38
C LYS A 62 13.52 -10.68 -4.04
N SER A 63 14.83 -10.42 -4.00
CA SER A 63 15.59 -10.51 -2.75
C SER A 63 15.13 -9.50 -1.69
N GLU A 64 14.62 -8.35 -2.14
CA GLU A 64 14.03 -7.36 -1.28
C GLU A 64 12.70 -7.86 -0.70
N SER A 65 11.77 -8.32 -1.55
CA SER A 65 10.51 -8.94 -1.14
C SER A 65 10.71 -10.07 -0.12
N ASP A 66 11.64 -10.99 -0.38
CA ASP A 66 11.99 -12.10 0.54
C ASP A 66 12.46 -11.61 1.91
N ARG A 67 13.17 -10.47 1.96
CA ARG A 67 13.61 -9.86 3.23
C ARG A 67 12.43 -9.23 3.97
N GLU A 68 11.54 -8.56 3.23
CA GLU A 68 10.41 -7.83 3.78
C GLU A 68 9.40 -8.73 4.49
N GLU A 69 9.29 -10.01 4.11
CA GLU A 69 8.49 -11.03 4.82
C GLU A 69 8.93 -11.22 6.29
N LEU A 70 10.16 -10.82 6.62
CA LEU A 70 10.72 -10.96 7.96
C LEU A 70 10.54 -9.71 8.84
N ASN A 71 9.96 -8.63 8.29
CA ASN A 71 9.73 -7.40 9.03
C ASN A 71 8.49 -7.51 9.92
N TRP A 72 8.61 -7.09 11.18
CA TRP A 72 7.52 -7.10 12.16
C TRP A 72 7.04 -5.67 12.43
N ASP A 73 6.36 -5.10 11.44
CA ASP A 73 5.79 -3.78 11.59
C ASP A 73 4.71 -3.79 12.68
N LYS A 74 4.76 -2.79 13.55
CA LYS A 74 3.61 -2.48 14.41
C LYS A 74 2.50 -1.91 13.56
N VAL A 75 1.33 -2.54 13.61
CA VAL A 75 0.17 -2.05 12.87
C VAL A 75 -0.90 -1.56 13.83
N ASP A 76 -1.26 -0.29 13.68
CA ASP A 76 -2.40 0.31 14.36
C ASP A 76 -3.46 0.65 13.30
N LEU A 77 -4.44 -0.23 13.13
CA LEU A 77 -5.48 -0.09 12.12
C LEU A 77 -6.34 1.17 12.36
N GLU A 78 -6.61 1.55 13.61
CA GLU A 78 -7.41 2.75 13.89
C GLU A 78 -6.62 4.03 13.56
N LEU A 79 -5.32 4.04 13.82
CA LEU A 79 -4.44 5.10 13.38
C LEU A 79 -4.36 5.15 11.84
N LEU A 80 -4.18 4.02 11.17
CA LEU A 80 -4.13 3.96 9.71
C LEU A 80 -5.42 4.51 9.09
N ARG A 81 -6.59 4.10 9.61
CA ARG A 81 -7.89 4.62 9.16
C ARG A 81 -7.98 6.13 9.29
N ARG A 82 -7.49 6.72 10.39
CA ARG A 82 -7.46 8.18 10.56
C ARG A 82 -6.59 8.85 9.49
N HIS A 83 -5.38 8.34 9.25
CA HIS A 83 -4.50 8.91 8.21
C HIS A 83 -5.05 8.71 6.80
N LEU A 84 -5.72 7.60 6.51
CA LEU A 84 -6.37 7.37 5.22
C LEU A 84 -7.51 8.35 4.96
N ASN A 85 -8.27 8.72 6.00
CA ASN A 85 -9.35 9.70 5.89
C ASN A 85 -8.85 11.11 5.56
N ASP A 86 -7.57 11.39 5.83
CA ASP A 86 -6.92 12.66 5.49
C ASP A 86 -6.15 12.58 4.14
N LEU A 87 -6.17 11.43 3.47
CA LEU A 87 -5.54 11.27 2.16
C LEU A 87 -6.25 12.12 1.11
N ASN A 88 -5.51 12.52 0.09
CA ASN A 88 -6.02 13.40 -0.95
C ASN A 88 -5.58 12.90 -2.35
N PRO A 89 -6.14 13.47 -3.44
CA PRO A 89 -5.83 13.05 -4.81
C PRO A 89 -4.41 13.29 -5.30
N GLN A 90 -3.47 13.75 -4.45
CA GLN A 90 -2.04 13.76 -4.80
C GLN A 90 -1.46 12.34 -4.85
N ILE A 91 -2.13 11.34 -4.26
CA ILE A 91 -1.85 9.93 -4.50
C ILE A 91 -2.68 9.46 -5.70
N ASP A 92 -2.01 9.05 -6.77
CA ASP A 92 -2.66 8.71 -8.03
C ASP A 92 -3.56 7.46 -7.94
N LEU A 93 -3.08 6.42 -7.26
CA LEU A 93 -3.80 5.16 -7.09
C LEU A 93 -3.62 4.61 -5.66
N VAL A 94 -4.72 4.16 -5.05
CA VAL A 94 -4.74 3.52 -3.72
C VAL A 94 -5.29 2.11 -3.86
N ALA A 95 -4.41 1.13 -3.74
CA ALA A 95 -4.72 -0.29 -3.76
C ALA A 95 -4.93 -0.82 -2.34
N ILE A 96 -6.11 -1.36 -2.06
CA ILE A 96 -6.48 -1.88 -0.75
C ILE A 96 -6.64 -3.40 -0.84
N GLY A 97 -5.74 -4.11 -0.17
CA GLY A 97 -5.75 -5.56 -0.08
C GLY A 97 -6.84 -6.07 0.85
N ASN A 98 -7.65 -7.01 0.36
CA ASN A 98 -8.59 -7.74 1.20
C ASN A 98 -7.97 -9.03 1.75
N ASN A 99 -6.98 -8.89 2.63
CA ASN A 99 -6.41 -10.02 3.37
C ASN A 99 -7.02 -10.10 4.77
N ALA A 100 -7.32 -11.32 5.23
CA ALA A 100 -7.84 -11.60 6.58
C ALA A 100 -9.03 -10.70 7.01
N ALA A 101 -9.88 -10.30 6.06
CA ALA A 101 -11.02 -9.38 6.27
C ALA A 101 -10.66 -7.96 6.76
N GLN A 102 -9.41 -7.53 6.63
CA GLN A 102 -8.96 -6.20 7.06
C GLN A 102 -9.10 -5.11 5.98
N GLY A 103 -9.39 -5.49 4.73
CA GLY A 103 -9.52 -4.52 3.63
C GLY A 103 -10.72 -3.60 3.79
N LEU A 104 -11.84 -4.09 4.33
CA LEU A 104 -13.09 -3.32 4.37
C LEU A 104 -13.00 -2.08 5.29
N PRO A 105 -12.53 -2.17 6.55
CA PRO A 105 -12.35 -0.99 7.40
C PRO A 105 -11.42 0.09 6.81
N LEU A 106 -10.42 -0.31 6.03
CA LEU A 106 -9.50 0.62 5.34
C LEU A 106 -10.16 1.25 4.12
N ALA A 107 -10.94 0.48 3.36
CA ALA A 107 -11.71 0.98 2.22
C ALA A 107 -12.80 1.97 2.64
N GLU A 108 -13.43 1.75 3.79
CA GLU A 108 -14.38 2.70 4.39
C GLU A 108 -13.70 4.01 4.81
N ALA A 109 -12.44 3.96 5.23
CA ALA A 109 -11.70 5.12 5.68
C ALA A 109 -11.21 6.01 4.52
N LEU A 110 -11.00 5.47 3.33
CA LEU A 110 -10.62 6.27 2.16
C LEU A 110 -11.73 7.29 1.83
N PRO A 111 -11.40 8.56 1.53
CA PRO A 111 -12.39 9.58 1.20
C PRO A 111 -13.27 9.16 0.02
N ALA A 112 -14.57 9.42 0.13
CA ALA A 112 -15.55 8.99 -0.87
C ALA A 112 -15.23 9.51 -2.29
N SER A 113 -14.63 10.70 -2.40
CA SER A 113 -14.19 11.28 -3.68
C SER A 113 -13.09 10.46 -4.37
N MET A 114 -12.24 9.76 -3.60
CA MET A 114 -11.13 8.98 -4.14
C MET A 114 -11.52 7.54 -4.49
N ARG A 115 -12.52 6.95 -3.83
CA ARG A 115 -12.87 5.53 -4.00
C ARG A 115 -13.19 5.13 -5.44
N ALA A 116 -13.87 6.01 -6.17
CA ALA A 116 -14.30 5.72 -7.54
C ALA A 116 -13.20 5.96 -8.58
N GLU A 117 -12.28 6.89 -8.32
CA GLU A 117 -11.29 7.39 -9.30
C GLU A 117 -9.90 6.86 -9.03
N ASN A 118 -9.45 6.89 -7.77
CA ASN A 118 -8.13 6.46 -7.33
C ASN A 118 -8.15 5.11 -6.60
N GLY A 119 -9.31 4.65 -6.13
CA GLY A 119 -9.43 3.42 -5.37
C GLY A 119 -9.46 2.15 -6.24
N VAL A 120 -8.68 1.15 -5.85
CA VAL A 120 -8.77 -0.23 -6.37
C VAL A 120 -8.74 -1.23 -5.20
N ILE A 121 -9.65 -2.21 -5.24
CA ILE A 121 -9.62 -3.33 -4.29
C ILE A 121 -8.86 -4.48 -4.92
N ILE A 122 -7.80 -4.93 -4.26
CA ILE A 122 -6.99 -6.07 -4.70
C ILE A 122 -7.28 -7.29 -3.83
N TYR A 123 -7.27 -8.47 -4.46
CA TYR A 123 -7.61 -9.73 -3.80
C TYR A 123 -6.72 -10.88 -4.25
N GLY A 124 -6.76 -12.00 -3.51
CA GLY A 124 -6.09 -13.24 -3.91
C GLY A 124 -6.82 -13.92 -5.07
N SER A 125 -7.46 -15.06 -4.80
CA SER A 125 -8.18 -15.83 -5.82
C SER A 125 -9.64 -15.40 -6.03
N SER A 126 -10.26 -14.77 -5.05
CA SER A 126 -11.66 -14.33 -5.12
C SER A 126 -11.95 -13.16 -4.18
N LEU A 127 -13.05 -12.45 -4.45
CA LEU A 127 -13.55 -11.36 -3.62
C LEU A 127 -15.08 -11.47 -3.43
N PRO A 128 -15.56 -12.34 -2.54
CA PRO A 128 -16.99 -12.46 -2.25
C PRO A 128 -17.63 -11.13 -1.78
N GLU A 129 -16.86 -10.27 -1.12
CA GLU A 129 -17.30 -8.97 -0.60
C GLU A 129 -17.35 -7.86 -1.66
N GLN A 130 -17.07 -8.16 -2.94
CA GLN A 130 -17.08 -7.16 -4.02
C GLN A 130 -18.35 -6.28 -4.05
N PRO A 131 -19.58 -6.81 -3.84
CA PRO A 131 -20.78 -5.98 -3.78
C PRO A 131 -20.76 -4.93 -2.64
N ILE A 132 -20.11 -5.24 -1.52
CA ILE A 132 -19.97 -4.33 -0.37
C ILE A 132 -19.06 -3.17 -0.75
N TYR A 133 -17.89 -3.46 -1.33
CA TYR A 133 -16.97 -2.43 -1.83
C TYR A 133 -17.61 -1.57 -2.95
N GLY A 134 -18.38 -2.19 -3.84
CA GLY A 134 -19.14 -1.48 -4.86
C GLY A 134 -20.15 -0.49 -4.27
N ALA A 135 -20.86 -0.89 -3.20
CA ALA A 135 -21.77 -0.01 -2.48
C ALA A 135 -21.06 1.16 -1.77
N LEU A 136 -19.78 1.01 -1.42
CA LEU A 136 -18.95 2.09 -0.89
C LEU A 136 -18.45 3.07 -1.96
N GLY A 137 -18.61 2.74 -3.25
CA GLY A 137 -18.24 3.59 -4.39
C GLY A 137 -17.03 3.10 -5.20
N TYR A 138 -16.43 1.96 -4.86
CA TYR A 138 -15.32 1.39 -5.63
C TYR A 138 -15.79 0.84 -6.98
N LYS A 139 -15.02 1.12 -8.02
CA LYS A 139 -15.29 0.66 -9.40
C LYS A 139 -14.23 -0.29 -9.93
N ASN A 140 -13.02 -0.26 -9.36
CA ASN A 140 -11.88 -1.02 -9.82
C ASN A 140 -11.60 -2.19 -8.86
N PHE A 141 -11.45 -3.38 -9.45
CA PHE A 141 -11.23 -4.63 -8.75
C PHE A 141 -10.28 -5.47 -9.60
N CYS A 142 -9.22 -6.01 -9.00
CA CYS A 142 -8.34 -6.95 -9.70
C CYS A 142 -7.71 -7.95 -8.74
N ALA A 143 -7.26 -9.08 -9.28
CA ALA A 143 -6.36 -9.95 -8.53
C ALA A 143 -5.06 -9.19 -8.25
N ARG A 144 -4.42 -9.50 -7.14
CA ARG A 144 -3.19 -8.84 -6.70
C ARG A 144 -2.08 -8.92 -7.75
N SER A 145 -1.95 -10.07 -8.42
CA SER A 145 -1.01 -10.30 -9.51
C SER A 145 -1.19 -9.35 -10.70
N ASP A 146 -2.38 -8.76 -10.83
CA ASP A 146 -2.77 -7.97 -11.99
C ASP A 146 -2.73 -6.46 -11.67
N LEU A 147 -2.34 -6.06 -10.45
CA LEU A 147 -2.32 -4.66 -10.04
C LEU A 147 -1.38 -3.82 -10.91
N LEU A 148 -0.19 -4.33 -11.23
CA LEU A 148 0.77 -3.61 -12.06
C LEU A 148 0.27 -3.51 -13.51
N ASP A 149 -0.30 -4.57 -14.05
CA ASP A 149 -0.90 -4.55 -15.40
C ASP A 149 -2.04 -3.54 -15.50
N PHE A 150 -2.77 -3.32 -14.41
CA PHE A 150 -3.78 -2.27 -14.29
C PHE A 150 -3.16 -0.86 -14.16
N ALA A 151 -2.15 -0.68 -13.31
CA ALA A 151 -1.65 0.63 -12.92
C ALA A 151 -0.62 1.24 -13.88
N LEU A 152 0.27 0.43 -14.47
CA LEU A 152 1.33 0.90 -15.36
C LEU A 152 0.79 1.63 -16.62
N PRO A 153 -0.31 1.18 -17.26
CA PRO A 153 -0.93 1.94 -18.34
C PRO A 153 -1.46 3.31 -17.91
N LEU A 154 -1.92 3.47 -16.66
CA LEU A 154 -2.38 4.75 -16.12
C LEU A 154 -1.21 5.73 -15.95
N ALA A 155 -0.12 5.26 -15.32
CA ALA A 155 1.11 6.03 -15.17
C ALA A 155 1.64 6.53 -16.53
N LYS A 156 1.70 5.63 -17.51
CA LYS A 156 2.12 5.95 -18.89
C LYS A 156 1.21 6.99 -19.54
N SER A 157 -0.09 6.91 -19.33
CA SER A 157 -1.06 7.86 -19.90
C SER A 157 -0.92 9.26 -19.30
N ASN A 158 -0.48 9.35 -18.05
CA ASN A 158 -0.15 10.61 -17.36
C ASN A 158 1.27 11.12 -17.67
N GLY A 159 2.09 10.35 -18.39
CA GLY A 159 3.46 10.72 -18.72
C GLY A 159 4.42 10.72 -17.52
N CYS A 160 4.08 10.00 -16.46
CA CYS A 160 4.88 9.90 -15.23
C CYS A 160 5.50 8.50 -15.10
N ASP A 161 6.66 8.41 -14.46
CA ASP A 161 7.26 7.14 -14.07
C ASP A 161 6.46 6.53 -12.91
N PRO A 162 6.11 5.23 -12.94
CA PRO A 162 5.40 4.58 -11.85
C PRO A 162 6.30 4.33 -10.64
N ALA A 163 5.76 4.51 -9.44
CA ALA A 163 6.42 4.19 -8.18
C ALA A 163 5.45 3.58 -7.17
N LEU A 164 5.98 2.76 -6.25
CA LEU A 164 5.21 2.04 -5.24
C LEU A 164 5.44 2.65 -3.85
N ALA A 165 4.36 2.89 -3.11
CA ALA A 165 4.40 3.13 -1.68
C ALA A 165 3.65 1.98 -0.99
N PHE A 166 4.22 1.42 0.08
CA PHE A 166 3.62 0.28 0.76
C PHE A 166 3.41 0.55 2.25
N ILE A 167 2.26 0.15 2.78
CA ILE A 167 1.97 0.13 4.21
C ILE A 167 1.49 -1.27 4.57
N ASN A 168 2.17 -1.90 5.52
CA ASN A 168 1.73 -3.17 6.04
C ASN A 168 0.43 -3.01 6.85
N THR A 169 -0.55 -3.88 6.60
CA THR A 169 -1.84 -3.86 7.30
C THR A 169 -1.99 -4.95 8.35
N ILE A 170 -1.11 -5.95 8.40
CA ILE A 170 -1.17 -7.05 9.38
C ILE A 170 0.10 -7.05 10.23
N GLU A 171 -0.04 -6.91 11.55
CA GLU A 171 1.10 -7.06 12.45
C GLU A 171 1.49 -8.54 12.59
N HIS A 172 2.74 -8.85 12.23
CA HIS A 172 3.38 -10.09 12.65
C HIS A 172 3.86 -9.98 14.10
N ASN A 173 3.58 -11.03 14.87
CA ASN A 173 4.00 -11.17 16.25
C ASN A 173 4.22 -12.65 16.60
N ASP A 174 4.67 -12.91 17.82
CA ASP A 174 4.96 -14.26 18.32
C ASP A 174 3.78 -15.24 18.26
N GLN A 175 2.54 -14.75 18.10
CA GLN A 175 1.34 -15.58 18.00
C GLN A 175 1.03 -16.01 16.56
N ASN A 176 1.55 -15.29 15.55
CA ASN A 176 1.12 -15.45 14.16
C ASN A 176 2.22 -15.77 13.14
N TYR A 177 3.54 -15.65 13.42
CA TYR A 177 4.60 -16.17 12.53
C TYR A 177 6.00 -16.33 13.20
N HIS A 178 6.90 -17.13 12.58
CA HIS A 178 8.20 -17.54 13.13
C HIS A 178 9.30 -16.45 13.06
N ALA A 179 10.09 -16.35 14.15
CA ALA A 179 11.38 -15.68 14.37
C ALA A 179 11.66 -14.35 13.61
N PRO A 180 11.79 -13.20 14.32
CA PRO A 180 12.08 -11.91 13.70
C PRO A 180 13.49 -11.87 13.10
N TRP A 181 13.69 -11.11 12.02
CA TRP A 181 15.03 -10.79 11.53
C TRP A 181 15.73 -9.81 12.48
N THR A 182 16.88 -10.21 13.03
CA THR A 182 17.69 -9.41 13.97
C THR A 182 18.98 -8.87 13.36
N GLY A 183 19.01 -8.66 12.03
CA GLY A 183 20.23 -8.24 11.34
C GLY A 183 20.64 -6.81 11.72
N ARG A 184 21.85 -6.70 12.28
CA ARG A 184 22.51 -5.48 12.76
C ARG A 184 23.08 -4.65 11.63
#